data_AF-A0A9E3G5M7-F1
#
_entry.id   AF-A0A9E3G5M7-F1
#
_cell.length_a   1.000
_cell.length_b   1.000
_cell.length_c   1.000
_cell.angle_alpha   90.00
_cell.angle_beta   90.00
_cell.angle_gamma   90.00
#
_symmetry.space_group_name_H-M   'P 1'
#
loop_
_entity.id
_entity.type
_entity.pdbx_description
1 polymer ?
#
loop_
_entity_poly.entity_id
_entity_poly.type
_entity_poly.pdbx_seq_one_letter_code
_entity_poly.pdbx_strand_id
1 'polypeptide(L)'
;MRAARFRWRWGWIVLAGLAGMRLALALVATDAEPAVVADPVADYLAMNVPDRKANAGQLLILKKVTVDVDGDGRPEVFVGTWYRRSGPNTWLWAGYTPVSGGYRRITPANADVLIDFREIYVGPIPELQREGMAQGYSLELDNQDRDQSNLLSDVTYYYIQDGKLVEKGTGPLDRDDPEQRKKYDFFFGPDRHVRDVPRIESFSAGELLRRGYALPRP
;
A
#
# COMPACT_ATOMS: atom_id res chain seq x y z
N MET A 1 -24.03 4.62 30.79
CA MET A 1 -25.39 4.76 30.18
C MET A 1 -25.21 5.60 28.91
N ARG A 2 -25.53 5.21 27.67
CA ARG A 2 -26.30 4.12 27.06
C ARG A 2 -25.61 3.74 25.73
N ALA A 3 -25.57 2.45 25.43
CA ALA A 3 -25.19 1.91 24.12
C ALA A 3 -26.30 2.14 23.09
N ALA A 4 -25.94 2.57 21.89
CA ALA A 4 -26.84 2.58 20.73
C ALA A 4 -26.60 1.29 19.91
N ARG A 5 -27.50 0.33 20.07
CA ARG A 5 -27.60 -0.88 19.24
C ARG A 5 -28.25 -0.50 17.91
N PHE A 6 -27.54 -0.66 16.79
CA PHE A 6 -28.14 -0.63 15.47
C PHE A 6 -28.52 -2.04 15.04
N ARG A 7 -29.82 -2.32 14.98
CA ARG A 7 -30.41 -3.57 14.48
C ARG A 7 -30.95 -3.30 13.08
N TRP A 8 -30.38 -3.93 12.05
CA TRP A 8 -31.03 -4.00 10.75
C TRP A 8 -31.95 -5.22 10.69
N ARG A 9 -33.20 -4.97 10.32
CA ARG A 9 -34.33 -5.90 10.33
C ARG A 9 -34.52 -6.42 8.90
N TRP A 10 -34.52 -7.73 8.73
CA TRP A 10 -34.86 -8.41 7.48
C TRP A 10 -36.35 -8.20 7.16
N GLY A 11 -36.65 -7.77 5.94
CA GLY A 11 -38.01 -7.69 5.40
C GLY A 11 -38.06 -8.40 4.06
N TRP A 12 -38.70 -9.56 4.04
CA TRP A 12 -39.07 -10.29 2.83
C TRP A 12 -40.31 -9.64 2.21
N ILE A 13 -40.26 -9.31 0.91
CA ILE A 13 -41.45 -9.18 0.07
C ILE A 13 -41.16 -9.92 -1.23
N VAL A 14 -41.93 -10.97 -1.48
CA VAL A 14 -42.11 -11.60 -2.79
C VAL A 14 -43.50 -11.20 -3.25
N LEU A 15 -43.63 -10.62 -4.44
CA LEU A 15 -44.67 -11.00 -5.42
C LEU A 15 -44.40 -10.42 -6.81
N ALA A 16 -44.80 -11.22 -7.79
CA ALA A 16 -44.43 -11.25 -9.18
C ALA A 16 -45.06 -10.16 -10.05
N GLY A 17 -44.47 -9.94 -11.24
CA GLY A 17 -45.20 -9.35 -12.36
C GLY A 17 -44.35 -8.83 -13.52
N LEU A 18 -44.36 -9.59 -14.62
CA LEU A 18 -44.25 -9.15 -16.02
C LEU A 18 -42.87 -8.83 -16.63
N ALA A 19 -42.38 -9.86 -17.33
CA ALA A 19 -41.89 -9.82 -18.71
C ALA A 19 -41.29 -8.49 -19.21
N GLY A 20 -39.98 -8.39 -19.07
CA GLY A 20 -39.14 -7.48 -19.84
C GLY A 20 -37.75 -8.09 -19.91
N MET A 21 -37.52 -8.98 -20.89
CA MET A 21 -36.22 -9.60 -21.12
C MET A 21 -35.24 -8.54 -21.65
N ARG A 22 -34.70 -7.71 -20.75
CA ARG A 22 -33.52 -6.92 -21.03
C ARG A 22 -32.33 -7.85 -20.88
N LEU A 23 -31.73 -8.22 -22.00
CA LEU A 23 -30.39 -8.76 -22.06
C LEU A 23 -29.47 -7.75 -21.33
N ALA A 24 -29.16 -8.01 -20.06
CA ALA A 24 -28.08 -7.32 -19.40
C ALA A 24 -26.80 -7.87 -20.02
N LEU A 25 -26.24 -7.13 -20.98
CA LEU A 25 -24.89 -7.33 -21.42
C LEU A 25 -24.02 -7.04 -20.19
N ALA A 26 -23.64 -8.07 -19.45
CA ALA A 26 -22.56 -7.94 -18.50
C ALA A 26 -21.33 -7.57 -19.33
N LEU A 27 -20.87 -6.31 -19.24
CA LEU A 27 -19.51 -5.99 -19.61
C LEU A 27 -18.64 -6.84 -18.68
N VAL A 28 -18.16 -7.97 -19.19
CA VAL A 28 -16.94 -8.56 -18.70
C VAL A 28 -15.90 -7.51 -19.04
N ALA A 29 -15.57 -6.66 -18.08
CA ALA A 29 -14.31 -5.93 -18.12
C ALA A 29 -13.25 -7.02 -18.18
N THR A 30 -12.76 -7.31 -19.38
CA THR A 30 -11.50 -8.01 -19.53
C THR A 30 -10.50 -7.13 -18.81
N ASP A 31 -10.02 -7.58 -17.64
CA ASP A 31 -8.79 -7.09 -17.05
C ASP A 31 -7.71 -7.29 -18.11
N ALA A 32 -7.56 -6.32 -19.00
CA ALA A 32 -6.44 -6.29 -19.91
C ALA A 32 -5.20 -6.35 -19.04
N GLU A 33 -4.32 -7.32 -19.31
CA GLU A 33 -3.02 -7.42 -18.67
C GLU A 33 -2.41 -6.01 -18.57
N PRO A 34 -2.09 -5.52 -17.36
CA PRO A 34 -1.61 -4.16 -17.20
C PRO A 34 -0.37 -3.98 -18.09
N ALA A 35 -0.43 -2.95 -18.94
CA ALA A 35 0.61 -2.68 -19.92
C ALA A 35 1.99 -2.58 -19.25
N VAL A 36 3.02 -3.06 -19.95
CA VAL A 36 4.41 -2.90 -19.49
C VAL A 36 4.76 -1.42 -19.47
N VAL A 37 5.11 -0.94 -18.28
CA VAL A 37 5.53 0.42 -17.99
C VAL A 37 7.05 0.52 -18.16
N ALA A 38 7.52 1.40 -19.03
CA ALA A 38 8.97 1.62 -19.20
C ALA A 38 9.60 2.34 -18.00
N ASP A 39 8.88 3.31 -17.44
CA ASP A 39 9.35 4.18 -16.36
C ASP A 39 8.27 4.36 -15.28
N PRO A 40 8.45 3.76 -14.10
CA PRO A 40 7.53 3.91 -12.96
C PRO A 40 7.29 5.35 -12.50
N VAL A 41 8.28 6.24 -12.64
CA VAL A 41 8.13 7.65 -12.24
C VAL A 41 7.25 8.39 -13.24
N ALA A 42 7.48 8.19 -14.54
CA ALA A 42 6.66 8.78 -15.59
C ALA A 42 5.21 8.27 -15.52
N ASP A 43 5.01 6.96 -15.34
CA ASP A 43 3.67 6.37 -15.18
C ASP A 43 2.96 6.93 -13.94
N TYR A 44 3.66 7.00 -12.79
CA TYR A 44 3.12 7.61 -11.59
C TYR A 44 2.68 9.07 -11.82
N LEU A 45 3.50 9.90 -12.44
CA LEU A 45 3.15 11.30 -12.68
C LEU A 45 1.99 11.46 -13.69
N ALA A 46 1.80 10.50 -14.59
CA ALA A 46 0.72 10.51 -15.57
C ALA A 46 -0.64 10.04 -15.01
N MET A 47 -0.68 9.34 -13.86
CA MET A 47 -1.93 8.79 -13.35
C MET A 47 -2.92 9.89 -12.94
N ASN A 48 -4.20 9.64 -13.24
CA ASN A 48 -5.30 10.53 -12.86
C ASN A 48 -5.88 10.16 -11.47
N VAL A 49 -5.10 10.38 -10.42
CA VAL A 49 -5.55 10.17 -9.03
C VAL A 49 -5.95 11.54 -8.43
N PRO A 50 -7.24 11.75 -8.05
CA PRO A 50 -7.72 13.06 -7.57
C PRO A 50 -6.92 13.61 -6.40
N ASP A 51 -6.59 12.78 -5.40
CA ASP A 51 -5.81 13.19 -4.24
C ASP A 51 -4.40 13.64 -4.63
N ARG A 52 -3.80 13.03 -5.66
CA ARG A 52 -2.49 13.43 -6.20
C ARG A 52 -2.54 14.82 -6.82
N LYS A 53 -3.57 15.10 -7.62
CA LYS A 53 -3.77 16.43 -8.24
C LYS A 53 -4.04 17.50 -7.19
N ALA A 54 -4.86 17.19 -6.18
CA ALA A 54 -5.15 18.10 -5.08
C ALA A 54 -3.92 18.38 -4.21
N ASN A 55 -3.01 17.41 -4.04
CA ASN A 55 -1.76 17.57 -3.28
C ASN A 55 -0.60 18.15 -4.10
N ALA A 56 -0.69 18.17 -5.44
CA ALA A 56 0.31 18.75 -6.34
C ALA A 56 0.38 20.31 -6.28
N GLY A 57 -0.28 20.92 -5.29
CA GLY A 57 -0.20 22.36 -5.01
C GLY A 57 1.15 22.79 -4.43
N GLN A 58 2.03 23.24 -5.33
CA GLN A 58 3.23 24.09 -5.14
C GLN A 58 4.52 23.47 -4.57
N LEU A 59 4.52 22.32 -3.89
CA LEU A 59 5.76 21.66 -3.45
C LEU A 59 5.66 20.14 -3.60
N LEU A 60 5.77 19.65 -4.83
CA LEU A 60 5.84 18.22 -5.10
C LEU A 60 7.20 17.66 -4.64
N ILE A 61 7.15 16.77 -3.66
CA ILE A 61 8.23 15.84 -3.36
C ILE A 61 7.74 14.46 -3.75
N LEU A 62 8.44 13.83 -4.69
CA LEU A 62 8.21 12.45 -5.11
C LEU A 62 9.28 11.58 -4.48
N LYS A 63 8.89 10.41 -3.98
CA LYS A 63 9.83 9.39 -3.54
C LYS A 63 9.78 8.20 -4.46
N LYS A 64 10.95 7.60 -4.67
CA LYS A 64 11.09 6.26 -5.25
C LYS A 64 11.72 5.37 -4.20
N VAL A 65 11.10 4.24 -3.93
CA VAL A 65 11.63 3.18 -3.08
C VAL A 65 11.96 1.99 -3.95
N THR A 66 13.10 1.36 -3.69
CA THR A 66 13.49 0.08 -4.30
C THR A 66 13.73 -0.93 -3.18
N VAL A 67 13.04 -2.07 -3.24
CA VAL A 67 13.10 -3.12 -2.22
C VAL A 67 12.67 -4.44 -2.86
N ASP A 68 13.39 -5.52 -2.60
CA ASP A 68 13.00 -6.87 -2.99
C ASP A 68 11.96 -7.38 -1.97
N VAL A 69 10.69 -7.41 -2.35
CA VAL A 69 9.60 -7.77 -1.41
C VAL A 69 9.45 -9.27 -1.26
N ASP A 70 9.63 -10.03 -2.33
CA ASP A 70 9.25 -11.44 -2.41
C ASP A 70 10.44 -12.43 -2.41
N GLY A 71 11.67 -11.95 -2.33
CA GLY A 71 12.87 -12.78 -2.19
C GLY A 71 13.48 -13.25 -3.50
N ASP A 72 13.01 -12.76 -4.65
CA ASP A 72 13.41 -13.29 -5.94
C ASP A 72 14.71 -12.69 -6.52
N GLY A 73 15.31 -11.71 -5.82
CA GLY A 73 16.52 -11.01 -6.23
C GLY A 73 16.29 -9.89 -7.26
N ARG A 74 15.04 -9.56 -7.60
CA ARG A 74 14.65 -8.51 -8.56
C ARG A 74 13.78 -7.46 -7.86
N PRO A 75 14.39 -6.40 -7.31
CA PRO A 75 13.66 -5.46 -6.46
C PRO A 75 12.44 -4.80 -7.11
N GLU A 76 11.32 -4.78 -6.38
CA GLU A 76 10.17 -3.94 -6.67
C GLU A 76 10.53 -2.46 -6.54
N VAL A 77 9.80 -1.64 -7.29
CA VAL A 77 9.86 -0.19 -7.23
C VAL A 77 8.52 0.33 -6.71
N PHE A 78 8.56 1.23 -5.73
CA PHE A 78 7.40 1.99 -5.30
C PHE A 78 7.63 3.47 -5.58
N VAL A 79 6.66 4.13 -6.21
CA VAL A 79 6.70 5.57 -6.45
C VAL A 79 5.54 6.20 -5.71
N GLY A 80 5.83 7.28 -4.98
CA GLY A 80 4.83 7.87 -4.10
C GLY A 80 5.03 9.34 -3.80
N THR A 81 3.97 9.96 -3.31
CA THR A 81 3.94 11.36 -2.89
C THR A 81 3.31 11.47 -1.51
N TRP A 82 3.73 12.49 -0.74
CA TRP A 82 3.21 12.72 0.59
C TRP A 82 1.70 13.03 0.57
N TYR A 83 0.93 12.40 1.44
CA TYR A 83 -0.50 12.62 1.61
C TYR A 83 -0.77 13.44 2.86
N ARG A 84 -1.04 14.74 2.68
CA ARG A 84 -1.22 15.70 3.78
C ARG A 84 -2.48 15.48 4.61
N ARG A 85 -3.45 14.68 4.14
CA ARG A 85 -4.78 14.56 4.74
C ARG A 85 -4.95 13.36 5.69
N SER A 86 -3.99 12.45 5.81
CA SER A 86 -4.11 11.23 6.65
C SER A 86 -3.19 11.17 7.86
N GLY A 87 -2.45 12.24 8.16
CA GLY A 87 -1.52 12.28 9.30
C GLY A 87 -0.07 12.56 8.90
N PRO A 88 0.84 12.62 9.88
CA PRO A 88 2.27 12.71 9.63
C PRO A 88 2.75 11.50 8.82
N ASN A 89 3.70 11.72 7.91
CA ASN A 89 4.44 10.69 7.18
C ASN A 89 3.64 9.62 6.41
N THR A 90 2.36 9.81 6.12
CA THR A 90 1.65 8.89 5.23
C THR A 90 1.93 9.21 3.77
N TRP A 91 2.39 8.22 3.01
CA TRP A 91 2.66 8.33 1.59
C TRP A 91 1.67 7.48 0.80
N LEU A 92 1.21 8.03 -0.32
CA LEU A 92 0.43 7.27 -1.31
C LEU A 92 1.43 6.67 -2.29
N TRP A 93 1.43 5.34 -2.42
CA TRP A 93 2.34 4.62 -3.31
C TRP A 93 1.59 3.88 -4.41
N ALA A 94 2.17 3.89 -5.60
CA ALA A 94 1.99 2.82 -6.58
C ALA A 94 3.24 1.95 -6.65
N GLY A 95 3.03 0.64 -6.65
CA GLY A 95 4.08 -0.37 -6.69
C GLY A 95 4.23 -0.98 -8.08
N TYR A 96 5.44 -1.43 -8.38
CA TYR A 96 5.83 -1.99 -9.66
C TYR A 96 6.81 -3.17 -9.48
N THR A 97 6.58 -4.28 -10.17
CA THR A 97 7.52 -5.41 -10.23
C THR A 97 8.25 -5.40 -11.58
N PRO A 98 9.57 -5.71 -11.63
CA PRO A 98 10.31 -5.77 -12.88
C PRO A 98 9.86 -6.95 -13.76
N VAL A 99 9.66 -6.68 -15.05
CA VAL A 99 9.32 -7.67 -16.08
C VAL A 99 10.22 -7.46 -17.31
N SER A 100 10.18 -8.39 -18.26
CA SER A 100 10.94 -8.21 -19.51
C SER A 100 10.48 -6.94 -20.24
N GLY A 101 11.41 -6.03 -20.53
CA GLY A 101 11.14 -4.77 -21.21
C GLY A 101 10.64 -3.61 -20.32
N GLY A 102 10.52 -3.79 -19.01
CA GLY A 102 10.12 -2.70 -18.10
C GLY A 102 9.56 -3.19 -16.78
N TYR A 103 8.40 -2.68 -16.41
CA TYR A 103 7.75 -2.92 -15.13
C TYR A 103 6.27 -3.22 -15.32
N ARG A 104 5.69 -3.97 -14.39
CA ARG A 104 4.25 -4.17 -14.28
C ARG A 104 3.76 -3.59 -12.96
N ARG A 105 2.66 -2.83 -12.99
CA ARG A 105 2.05 -2.30 -11.78
C ARG A 105 1.49 -3.44 -10.92
N ILE A 106 1.79 -3.43 -9.62
CA ILE A 106 1.35 -4.44 -8.64
C ILE A 106 0.30 -3.90 -7.67
N THR A 107 0.12 -2.57 -7.58
CA THR A 107 -0.97 -1.93 -6.85
C THR A 107 -2.19 -1.70 -7.76
N PRO A 108 -3.40 -1.51 -7.20
CA PRO A 108 -4.60 -1.23 -8.01
C PRO A 108 -4.42 -0.01 -8.93
N ALA A 109 -5.04 -0.04 -10.11
CA ALA A 109 -4.85 1.01 -11.12
C ALA A 109 -5.39 2.39 -10.70
N ASN A 110 -6.38 2.39 -9.80
CA ASN A 110 -7.13 3.55 -9.36
C ASN A 110 -7.05 3.79 -7.84
N ALA A 111 -6.13 3.12 -7.15
CA ALA A 111 -5.90 3.32 -5.72
C ALA A 111 -4.40 3.24 -5.41
N ASP A 112 -3.99 4.06 -4.46
CA ASP A 112 -2.65 4.02 -3.87
C ASP A 112 -2.70 3.23 -2.56
N VAL A 113 -1.55 2.69 -2.15
CA VAL A 113 -1.39 2.01 -0.85
C VAL A 113 -0.65 2.91 0.15
N LEU A 114 -0.95 2.75 1.44
CA LEU A 114 -0.37 3.54 2.51
C LEU A 114 0.72 2.73 3.22
N ILE A 115 1.98 2.99 2.86
CA ILE A 115 3.13 2.29 3.43
C ILE A 115 4.10 3.32 3.99
N ASP A 116 4.60 3.08 5.19
CA ASP A 116 5.77 3.76 5.71
C ASP A 116 7.00 2.85 5.55
N PHE A 117 7.81 3.14 4.54
CA PHE A 117 9.03 2.38 4.24
C PHE A 117 10.18 2.66 5.22
N ARG A 118 10.05 3.65 6.11
CA ARG A 118 11.07 3.88 7.12
C ARG A 118 11.01 2.76 8.16
N GLU A 119 12.12 2.04 8.30
CA GLU A 119 12.27 0.92 9.24
C GLU A 119 11.17 -0.15 9.13
N ILE A 120 10.61 -0.32 7.93
CA ILE A 120 9.72 -1.45 7.65
C ILE A 120 10.51 -2.76 7.72
N TYR A 121 9.90 -3.81 8.25
CA TYR A 121 10.48 -5.14 8.19
C TYR A 121 10.40 -5.65 6.75
N VAL A 122 11.47 -6.25 6.24
CA VAL A 122 11.49 -6.98 4.96
C VAL A 122 12.16 -8.32 5.18
N GLY A 123 11.46 -9.41 4.88
CA GLY A 123 11.95 -10.77 5.13
C GLY A 123 10.84 -11.81 5.23
N PRO A 124 11.13 -12.97 5.84
CA PRO A 124 10.14 -14.04 5.98
C PRO A 124 8.99 -13.63 6.91
N ILE A 125 7.78 -14.00 6.52
CA ILE A 125 6.54 -13.90 7.29
C ILE A 125 6.11 -15.32 7.65
N PRO A 126 6.49 -15.86 8.83
CA PRO A 126 6.27 -17.26 9.18
C PRO A 126 4.80 -17.68 9.14
N GLU A 127 3.91 -16.79 9.58
CA GLU A 127 2.45 -17.01 9.59
C GLU A 127 1.86 -17.24 8.19
N LEU A 128 2.52 -16.74 7.15
CA LEU A 128 2.10 -16.87 5.75
C LEU A 128 3.01 -17.81 4.95
N GLN A 129 4.10 -18.31 5.55
CA GLN A 129 5.12 -19.15 4.91
C GLN A 129 5.64 -18.54 3.59
N ARG A 130 5.95 -17.24 3.60
CA ARG A 130 6.48 -16.51 2.44
C ARG A 130 7.28 -15.28 2.84
N GLU A 131 8.00 -14.72 1.89
CA GLU A 131 8.63 -13.41 2.01
C GLU A 131 7.61 -12.28 1.90
N GLY A 132 7.93 -11.14 2.50
CA GLY A 132 7.16 -9.92 2.38
C GLY A 132 7.70 -8.81 3.25
N MET A 133 6.82 -7.85 3.54
CA MET A 133 7.07 -6.76 4.47
C MET A 133 6.06 -6.78 5.62
N ALA A 134 6.46 -6.27 6.78
CA ALA A 134 5.58 -6.06 7.91
C ALA A 134 5.69 -4.63 8.45
N GLN A 135 4.54 -4.00 8.68
CA GLN A 135 4.41 -2.68 9.26
C GLN A 135 3.56 -2.76 10.53
N GLY A 136 4.08 -2.20 11.63
CA GLY A 136 3.27 -1.91 12.80
C GLY A 136 2.58 -0.55 12.62
N TYR A 137 1.26 -0.54 12.47
CA TYR A 137 0.49 0.69 12.36
C TYR A 137 0.10 1.21 13.75
N SER A 138 0.41 2.48 14.00
CA SER A 138 -0.10 3.23 15.15
C SER A 138 -0.86 4.44 14.63
N LEU A 139 -2.02 4.73 15.24
CA LEU A 139 -2.78 5.94 14.95
C LEU A 139 -2.07 7.21 15.43
N GLU A 140 -1.08 7.06 16.31
CA GLU A 140 -0.46 8.17 17.05
C GLU A 140 1.05 8.31 16.80
N LEU A 141 1.70 7.25 16.29
CA LEU A 141 3.16 7.18 16.17
C LEU A 141 3.59 6.75 14.77
N ASP A 142 4.69 7.34 14.30
CA ASP A 142 5.38 6.89 13.10
C ASP A 142 6.10 5.54 13.34
N ASN A 143 6.48 4.85 12.26
CA ASN A 143 7.19 3.57 12.37
C ASN A 143 8.48 3.65 13.20
N GLN A 144 9.25 4.73 13.05
CA GLN A 144 10.51 4.95 13.79
C GLN A 144 10.29 5.19 15.30
N ASP A 145 9.08 5.59 15.68
CA ASP A 145 8.72 5.97 17.05
C ASP A 145 7.88 4.88 17.74
N ARG A 146 7.64 3.75 17.05
CA ARG A 146 6.72 2.70 17.50
C ARG A 146 7.06 2.10 18.87
N ASP A 147 8.35 2.10 19.23
CA ASP A 147 8.83 1.55 20.52
C ASP A 147 8.29 2.32 21.73
N GLN A 148 7.80 3.55 21.53
CA GLN A 148 7.19 4.39 22.56
C GLN A 148 5.80 3.92 22.99
N SER A 149 5.18 2.97 22.27
CA SER A 149 3.88 2.39 22.62
C SER A 149 3.99 0.90 22.94
N ASN A 150 3.25 0.46 23.95
CA ASN A 150 3.02 -0.96 24.20
C ASN A 150 1.97 -1.57 23.25
N LEU A 151 1.17 -0.74 22.57
CA LEU A 151 0.09 -1.17 21.71
C LEU A 151 0.29 -0.64 20.28
N LEU A 152 0.28 -1.56 19.30
CA LEU A 152 0.08 -1.24 17.90
C LEU A 152 -1.40 -1.43 17.55
N SER A 153 -1.94 -0.51 16.77
CA SER A 153 -3.34 -0.54 16.34
C SER A 153 -3.60 -1.66 15.33
N ASP A 154 -2.61 -1.96 14.49
CA ASP A 154 -2.61 -3.12 13.59
C ASP A 154 -1.17 -3.54 13.29
N VAL A 155 -0.96 -4.82 12.95
CA VAL A 155 0.21 -5.25 12.19
C VAL A 155 -0.26 -5.66 10.81
N THR A 156 0.23 -4.96 9.80
CA THR A 156 -0.13 -5.15 8.40
C THR A 156 0.99 -5.83 7.64
N TYR A 157 0.67 -6.91 6.94
CA TYR A 157 1.59 -7.59 6.02
C TYR A 157 1.38 -7.14 4.59
N TYR A 158 2.48 -6.98 3.88
CA TYR A 158 2.51 -6.73 2.44
C TYR A 158 3.31 -7.83 1.74
N TYR A 159 2.74 -8.46 0.74
CA TYR A 159 3.44 -9.51 -0.02
C TYR A 159 2.94 -9.57 -1.46
N ILE A 160 3.76 -10.12 -2.35
CA ILE A 160 3.36 -10.32 -3.74
C ILE A 160 2.63 -11.66 -3.87
N GLN A 161 1.48 -11.63 -4.50
CA GLN A 161 0.73 -12.82 -4.88
C GLN A 161 0.07 -12.60 -6.23
N ASP A 162 0.24 -13.56 -7.14
CA ASP A 162 -0.34 -13.52 -8.48
C ASP A 162 -0.04 -12.21 -9.23
N GLY A 163 1.19 -11.69 -9.05
CA GLY A 163 1.65 -10.44 -9.64
C GLY A 163 1.00 -9.18 -9.07
N LYS A 164 0.39 -9.25 -7.89
CA LYS A 164 -0.23 -8.13 -7.19
C LYS A 164 0.30 -7.99 -5.78
N LEU A 165 0.37 -6.76 -5.29
CA LEU A 165 0.63 -6.47 -3.88
C LEU A 165 -0.65 -6.76 -3.09
N VAL A 166 -0.53 -7.65 -2.11
CA VAL A 166 -1.60 -7.94 -1.17
C VAL A 166 -1.28 -7.29 0.16
N GLU A 167 -2.26 -6.57 0.70
CA GLU A 167 -2.25 -5.98 2.03
C GLU A 167 -3.15 -6.81 2.95
N LYS A 168 -2.63 -7.21 4.12
CA LYS A 168 -3.37 -8.03 5.09
C LYS A 168 -3.09 -7.56 6.52
N GLY A 169 -4.07 -6.90 7.12
CA GLY A 169 -4.09 -6.61 8.55
C GLY A 169 -4.23 -7.88 9.39
N THR A 170 -3.60 -7.91 10.55
CA THR A 170 -3.62 -9.05 11.47
C THR A 170 -4.30 -8.75 12.80
N GLY A 171 -4.71 -7.50 13.00
CA GLY A 171 -5.27 -7.00 14.25
C GLY A 171 -4.22 -6.29 15.10
N PRO A 172 -4.66 -5.73 16.24
CA PRO A 172 -3.78 -5.03 17.16
C PRO A 172 -2.72 -5.97 17.74
N LEU A 173 -1.60 -5.37 18.16
CA LEU A 173 -0.53 -6.08 18.85
C LEU A 173 -0.25 -5.39 20.18
N ASP A 174 -0.53 -6.11 21.28
CA ASP A 174 -0.26 -5.71 22.66
C ASP A 174 1.02 -6.37 23.18
N ARG A 175 2.04 -5.57 23.50
CA ARG A 175 3.36 -6.02 23.98
C ARG A 175 3.34 -6.51 25.44
N ASP A 176 2.26 -6.27 26.18
CA ASP A 176 2.09 -6.81 27.53
C ASP A 176 1.63 -8.28 27.50
N ASP A 177 1.08 -8.75 26.37
CA ASP A 177 0.81 -10.17 26.12
C ASP A 177 2.09 -10.90 25.66
N PRO A 178 2.51 -12.00 26.33
CA PRO A 178 3.77 -12.69 26.00
C PRO A 178 3.87 -13.27 24.59
N GLU A 179 2.76 -13.72 23.99
CA GLU A 179 2.79 -14.29 22.64
C GLU A 179 2.84 -13.17 21.59
N GLN A 180 2.10 -12.10 21.80
CA GLN A 180 2.13 -10.93 20.93
C GLN A 180 3.47 -10.18 21.04
N ARG A 181 4.08 -10.14 22.22
CA ARG A 181 5.45 -9.63 22.39
C ARG A 181 6.48 -10.40 21.56
N LYS A 182 6.41 -11.73 21.50
CA LYS A 182 7.32 -12.51 20.63
C LYS A 182 7.16 -12.10 19.15
N LYS A 183 5.93 -11.87 18.71
CA LYS A 183 5.63 -11.37 17.36
C LYS A 183 6.21 -9.96 17.14
N TYR A 184 6.08 -9.08 18.13
CA TYR A 184 6.73 -7.76 18.09
C TYR A 184 8.24 -7.87 17.96
N ASP A 185 8.87 -8.65 18.85
CA ASP A 185 10.32 -8.79 18.91
C ASP A 185 10.87 -9.38 17.60
N PHE A 186 10.13 -10.29 16.96
CA PHE A 186 10.48 -10.84 15.65
C PHE A 186 10.51 -9.79 14.53
N PHE A 187 9.46 -8.98 14.38
CA PHE A 187 9.34 -8.04 13.27
C PHE A 187 9.99 -6.68 13.54
N PHE A 188 9.96 -6.23 14.78
CA PHE A 188 10.22 -4.85 15.17
C PHE A 188 11.25 -4.72 16.28
N GLY A 189 11.61 -5.81 16.95
CA GLY A 189 12.59 -5.81 18.03
C GLY A 189 13.99 -5.36 17.60
N PRO A 190 14.86 -5.06 18.58
CA PRO A 190 16.23 -4.61 18.32
C PRO A 190 17.09 -5.69 17.64
N ASP A 191 16.77 -6.96 17.87
CA ASP A 191 17.50 -8.12 17.32
C ASP A 191 16.82 -8.69 16.05
N ARG A 192 15.89 -7.94 15.43
CA ARG A 192 15.22 -8.40 14.22
C ARG A 192 16.22 -8.65 13.09
N HIS A 193 16.01 -9.73 12.35
CA HIS A 193 16.77 -10.03 11.15
C HIS A 193 15.96 -9.65 9.91
N VAL A 194 16.40 -8.60 9.21
CA VAL A 194 15.84 -8.19 7.92
C VAL A 194 16.68 -8.77 6.78
N ARG A 195 16.00 -9.20 5.72
CA ARG A 195 16.63 -9.69 4.48
C ARG A 195 17.13 -8.53 3.62
N ASP A 196 16.31 -7.49 3.50
CA ASP A 196 16.58 -6.34 2.64
C ASP A 196 16.21 -5.03 3.36
N VAL A 197 16.74 -3.92 2.88
CA VAL A 197 16.48 -2.58 3.42
C VAL A 197 16.04 -1.67 2.28
N PRO A 198 14.83 -1.06 2.36
CA PRO A 198 14.36 -0.22 1.29
C PRO A 198 15.30 0.96 0.99
N ARG A 199 15.74 1.08 -0.27
CA ARG A 199 16.47 2.25 -0.74
C ARG A 199 15.50 3.35 -1.12
N ILE A 200 15.57 4.50 -0.46
CA ILE A 200 14.66 5.64 -0.67
C ILE A 200 15.38 6.78 -1.37
N GLU A 201 14.88 7.16 -2.55
CA GLU A 201 15.30 8.33 -3.32
C GLU A 201 14.21 9.40 -3.27
N SER A 202 14.58 10.68 -3.13
CA SER A 202 13.63 11.80 -3.08
C SER A 202 13.93 12.79 -4.19
N PHE A 203 12.89 13.24 -4.90
CA PHE A 203 12.98 14.15 -6.02
C PHE A 203 12.13 15.40 -5.75
N SER A 204 12.74 16.56 -5.93
CA SER A 204 12.00 17.83 -5.96
C SER A 204 11.30 18.02 -7.31
N ALA A 205 10.25 18.82 -7.35
CA ALA A 205 9.61 19.26 -8.59
C ALA A 205 10.62 19.80 -9.63
N GLY A 206 11.57 20.64 -9.19
CA GLY A 206 12.59 21.21 -10.07
C GLY A 206 13.56 20.16 -10.63
N GLU A 207 13.88 19.13 -9.85
CA GLU A 207 14.69 18.01 -10.32
C GLU A 207 13.94 17.16 -11.34
N LEU A 208 12.66 16.86 -11.10
CA LEU A 208 11.82 16.12 -12.04
C LEU A 208 11.73 16.85 -13.39
N LEU A 209 11.52 18.17 -13.37
CA LEU A 209 11.51 18.99 -14.60
C LEU A 209 12.86 18.95 -15.33
N ARG A 210 13.99 19.07 -14.62
CA ARG A 210 15.33 18.96 -15.23
C ARG A 210 15.59 17.59 -15.85
N ARG A 211 14.99 16.53 -15.31
CA ARG A 211 15.03 15.17 -15.84
C ARG A 211 14.04 14.94 -16.99
N GLY A 212 13.24 15.94 -17.35
CA GLY A 212 12.30 15.87 -18.48
C GLY A 212 10.91 15.33 -18.15
N TYR A 213 10.58 15.15 -16.88
CA TYR A 213 9.26 14.66 -16.48
C TYR A 213 8.17 15.73 -16.62
N ALA A 214 6.98 15.32 -17.06
CA ALA A 214 5.78 16.14 -17.02
C ALA A 214 5.15 16.06 -15.62
N LEU A 215 4.97 17.21 -14.97
CA LEU A 215 4.29 17.27 -13.68
C LEU A 215 2.76 17.30 -13.85
N PRO A 216 1.99 16.66 -12.93
CA PRO A 216 0.54 16.78 -12.91
C PRO A 216 0.10 18.24 -12.90
N ARG A 217 -0.84 18.61 -13.77
CA ARG A 217 -1.48 19.93 -13.72
C ARG A 217 -2.66 19.88 -12.74
N PRO A 218 -2.88 20.94 -11.94
CA PRO A 218 -4.08 21.06 -11.12
C PRO A 218 -5.36 21.09 -11.97
#